data_AF-A0A0P9XPW0-F1
#
_entry.id   AF-A0A0P9XPW0-F1
#
_cell.length_a   1.000
_cell.length_b   1.000
_cell.length_c   1.000
_cell.angle_alpha   90.00
_cell.angle_beta   90.00
_cell.angle_gamma   90.00
#
_symmetry.space_group_name_H-M   'P 1'
#
loop_
_entity.id
_entity.type
_entity.pdbx_description
1 polymer ?
#
loop_
_entity_poly.entity_id
_entity_poly.type
_entity_poly.pdbx_seq_one_letter_code
_entity_poly.pdbx_strand_id
1 'polypeptide(L)'
;MMSDHKVLSFIRRLAPFESIWLILIKVLLINKVSGRQVIDLIKKPGMEGSRNFSWWAKGSIDQGRLEDALGYQRGDLDDSFLTMVPRDHLHYTGPQIWHCPSCIKIGYHSSIFCLRKIQSCPWHGDKLVGCTKCYELLSLLHLPSQKSRSFPAEPERICEHILPLAGRFIIPDLSAPIFQVMSSWYRDFAEWLAASEKIVGGDIFRWIESPEYKHDLDDMILQYLEDKTHIPKPFKACLSFPVTRLSLEYSFEREGGVPRFWSPDASTRRLYDIRCMGAVSISKIDQIRCIKSLRRYIWKTYISKHRKCFRSFINLTLHQRMYLQPESSCFASLAYVCWLMHALTTNDVALALGRGQCTYSTYGSRDHCPLAEFKNSLNNKLVRFYSVWGALLIGTAESGETVVKFHNMKVEQTLNYSFSHTYKKIPLAPSIDDSEKYGAYFVSPSHLKELSNLRCGCKSGAADYVPQHLVEDTVERFYPDATSVLKFIDPQKSKIVKSYIYL
;
A
#
# COMPACT_ATOMS: atom_id res chain seq x y z
N MET A 1 49.30 10.13 11.08
CA MET A 1 49.59 9.19 9.97
C MET A 1 48.47 9.33 8.96
N MET A 2 48.74 9.96 7.80
CA MET A 2 47.78 10.02 6.70
C MET A 2 47.57 8.59 6.22
N SER A 3 46.34 8.07 6.32
CA SER A 3 46.03 6.76 5.75
C SER A 3 46.27 6.85 4.25
N ASP A 4 47.07 5.95 3.67
CA ASP A 4 47.15 5.78 2.22
C ASP A 4 45.73 5.56 1.69
N HIS A 5 45.12 6.61 1.15
CA HIS A 5 43.80 6.53 0.55
C HIS A 5 43.93 5.68 -0.71
N LYS A 6 43.41 4.44 -0.65
CA LYS A 6 43.32 3.57 -1.82
C LYS A 6 42.28 4.15 -2.77
N VAL A 7 42.74 4.95 -3.73
CA VAL A 7 41.91 5.48 -4.82
C VAL A 7 41.78 4.39 -5.88
N LEU A 8 40.54 4.00 -6.17
CA LEU A 8 40.16 3.10 -7.25
C LEU A 8 40.02 3.90 -8.54
N SER A 9 40.52 3.34 -9.64
CA SER A 9 40.34 3.93 -10.97
C SER A 9 38.88 3.83 -11.40
N PHE A 10 38.28 4.95 -11.80
CA PHE A 10 36.90 4.99 -12.27
C PHE A 10 36.68 6.16 -13.26
N ILE A 11 35.61 6.08 -14.06
CA ILE A 11 35.20 7.19 -14.94
C ILE A 11 34.87 8.38 -14.03
N ARG A 12 35.33 9.59 -14.34
CA ARG A 12 35.12 10.78 -13.50
C ARG A 12 33.75 11.44 -13.64
N ARG A 13 32.94 11.01 -14.61
CA ARG A 13 31.65 11.61 -14.93
C ARG A 13 30.61 10.50 -14.98
N LEU A 14 29.61 10.61 -14.11
CA LEU A 14 28.53 9.63 -13.99
C LEU A 14 27.40 9.98 -14.95
N ALA A 15 26.76 8.94 -15.48
CA ALA A 15 25.43 9.12 -16.03
C ALA A 15 24.45 9.44 -14.89
N PRO A 16 23.50 10.38 -15.10
CA PRO A 16 22.39 10.61 -14.17
C PRO A 16 21.71 9.28 -13.79
N PHE A 17 21.41 9.09 -12.51
CA PHE A 17 20.75 7.88 -11.96
C PHE A 17 21.48 6.57 -12.21
N GLU A 18 22.77 6.56 -12.55
CA GLU A 18 23.47 5.29 -12.72
C GLU A 18 23.40 4.47 -11.43
N SER A 19 22.91 3.23 -11.52
CA SER A 19 22.67 2.44 -10.32
C SER A 19 23.97 2.09 -9.61
N ILE A 20 23.90 2.11 -8.28
CA ILE A 20 25.05 1.79 -7.43
C ILE A 20 25.66 0.41 -7.76
N TRP A 21 24.84 -0.60 -8.03
CA TRP A 21 25.34 -1.92 -8.35
C TRP A 21 26.12 -1.93 -9.69
N LEU A 22 25.69 -1.13 -10.68
CA LEU A 22 26.38 -1.05 -11.97
C LEU A 22 27.72 -0.33 -11.82
N ILE A 23 27.74 0.77 -11.04
CA ILE A 23 28.96 1.47 -10.66
C ILE A 23 29.96 0.48 -10.03
N LEU A 24 29.51 -0.31 -9.05
CA LEU A 24 30.36 -1.30 -8.39
C LEU A 24 30.87 -2.38 -9.35
N ILE A 25 30.06 -2.85 -10.30
CA ILE A 25 30.51 -3.79 -11.33
C ILE A 25 31.60 -3.18 -12.21
N LYS A 26 31.42 -1.94 -12.65
CA LYS A 26 32.44 -1.20 -13.42
C LYS A 26 33.73 -1.04 -12.61
N VAL A 27 33.64 -0.75 -11.31
CA VAL A 27 34.81 -0.69 -10.40
C VAL A 27 35.55 -2.02 -10.37
N LEU A 28 34.85 -3.14 -10.20
CA LEU A 28 35.45 -4.49 -10.19
C LEU A 28 36.20 -4.80 -11.49
N LEU A 29 35.57 -4.46 -12.63
CA LEU A 29 36.12 -4.72 -13.96
C LEU A 29 37.35 -3.85 -14.27
N ILE A 30 37.29 -2.54 -14.02
CA ILE A 30 38.38 -1.59 -14.32
C ILE A 30 39.61 -1.90 -13.47
N ASN A 31 39.40 -2.11 -12.16
CA ASN A 31 40.50 -2.26 -11.21
C ASN A 31 40.99 -3.71 -11.10
N LYS A 32 40.28 -4.67 -11.74
CA LYS A 32 40.55 -6.12 -11.64
C LYS A 32 40.64 -6.60 -10.19
N VAL A 33 39.75 -6.08 -9.34
CA VAL A 33 39.67 -6.42 -7.90
C VAL A 33 38.50 -7.35 -7.61
N SER A 34 38.59 -8.09 -6.50
CA SER A 34 37.48 -8.94 -6.04
C SER A 34 36.36 -8.12 -5.41
N GLY A 35 35.14 -8.66 -5.45
CA GLY A 35 33.98 -8.10 -4.78
C GLY A 35 34.21 -7.88 -3.28
N ARG A 36 34.91 -8.83 -2.63
CA ARG A 36 35.24 -8.76 -1.21
C ARG A 36 36.15 -7.57 -0.87
N GLN A 37 37.18 -7.31 -1.68
CA GLN A 37 38.08 -6.17 -1.45
C GLN A 37 37.33 -4.84 -1.53
N VAL A 38 36.41 -4.70 -2.48
CA VAL A 38 35.56 -3.50 -2.59
C VAL A 38 34.61 -3.40 -1.40
N ILE A 39 33.94 -4.49 -1.01
CA ILE A 39 33.05 -4.52 0.16
C ILE A 39 33.79 -4.11 1.43
N ASP A 40 34.97 -4.68 1.70
CA ASP A 40 35.72 -4.35 2.92
C ASP A 40 36.15 -2.87 2.96
N LEU A 41 36.31 -2.23 1.79
CA LEU A 41 36.59 -0.81 1.66
C LEU A 41 35.35 0.07 1.90
N ILE A 42 34.16 -0.37 1.49
CA ILE A 42 32.96 0.49 1.47
C ILE A 42 31.85 0.04 2.43
N LYS A 43 32.02 -1.06 3.16
CA LYS A 43 31.03 -1.50 4.16
C LYS A 43 30.92 -0.49 5.29
N LYS A 44 29.71 -0.32 5.81
CA LYS A 44 29.49 0.51 7.00
C LYS A 44 30.17 -0.07 8.25
N PRO A 45 30.70 0.79 9.14
CA PRO A 45 31.14 0.39 10.47
C PRO A 45 30.03 -0.33 11.24
N GLY A 46 30.38 -1.36 12.03
CA GLY A 46 29.42 -2.12 12.83
C GLY A 46 28.72 -3.28 12.09
N MET A 47 28.95 -3.46 10.78
CA MET A 47 28.50 -4.66 10.03
C MET A 47 29.51 -5.83 10.08
N GLU A 48 30.42 -5.82 11.04
CA GLU A 48 31.46 -6.83 11.20
C GLU A 48 30.83 -8.19 11.58
N GLY A 49 30.79 -9.13 10.64
CA GLY A 49 30.18 -10.45 10.83
C GLY A 49 28.83 -10.66 10.15
N SER A 50 28.21 -9.62 9.57
CA SER A 50 27.02 -9.81 8.74
C SER A 50 27.38 -10.59 7.47
N ARG A 51 26.72 -11.74 7.26
CA ARG A 51 26.85 -12.53 6.02
C ARG A 51 26.10 -11.89 4.84
N ASN A 52 25.22 -10.91 5.10
CA ASN A 52 24.31 -10.37 4.11
C ASN A 52 24.72 -8.93 3.77
N PHE A 53 25.56 -8.77 2.73
CA PHE A 53 25.87 -7.46 2.14
C PHE A 53 24.90 -7.20 0.99
N SER A 54 24.20 -6.06 1.02
CA SER A 54 23.34 -5.62 -0.07
C SER A 54 24.11 -4.70 -1.02
N TRP A 55 24.18 -5.08 -2.30
CA TRP A 55 24.82 -4.31 -3.37
C TRP A 55 24.01 -3.11 -3.87
N TRP A 56 22.81 -2.92 -3.33
CA TRP A 56 21.81 -1.96 -3.79
C TRP A 56 21.32 -1.02 -2.69
N ALA A 57 21.55 -1.36 -1.42
CA ALA A 57 21.04 -0.58 -0.31
C ALA A 57 22.13 0.33 0.29
N LYS A 58 21.78 1.61 0.46
CA LYS A 58 22.50 2.56 1.31
C LYS A 58 22.66 2.05 2.76
N GLY A 59 21.88 1.05 3.17
CA GLY A 59 22.02 0.37 4.45
C GLY A 59 23.36 -0.33 4.63
N SER A 60 23.87 -1.01 3.60
CA SER A 60 25.11 -1.81 3.66
C SER A 60 26.36 -1.06 3.22
N ILE A 61 26.19 -0.04 2.37
CA ILE A 61 27.29 0.74 1.79
C ILE A 61 27.46 2.05 2.56
N ASP A 62 28.68 2.32 2.98
CA ASP A 62 29.16 3.64 3.39
C ASP A 62 29.43 4.47 2.13
N GLN A 63 28.44 5.28 1.75
CA GLN A 63 28.52 6.15 0.58
C GLN A 63 29.76 7.06 0.62
N GLY A 64 30.11 7.58 1.80
CA GLY A 64 31.24 8.47 1.92
C GLY A 64 32.57 7.75 1.61
N ARG A 65 32.77 6.57 2.20
CA ARG A 65 33.97 5.77 1.89
C ARG A 65 34.05 5.39 0.41
N LEU A 66 32.92 5.13 -0.24
CA LEU A 66 32.88 4.85 -1.68
C LEU A 66 33.21 6.10 -2.51
N GLU A 67 32.65 7.26 -2.20
CA GLU A 67 32.97 8.52 -2.88
C GLU A 67 34.46 8.85 -2.76
N ASP A 68 35.03 8.74 -1.56
CA ASP A 68 36.46 8.96 -1.31
C ASP A 68 37.32 7.99 -2.13
N ALA A 69 36.93 6.71 -2.14
CA ALA A 69 37.63 5.68 -2.89
C ALA A 69 37.58 5.92 -4.41
N LEU A 70 36.52 6.53 -4.93
CA LEU A 70 36.37 6.83 -6.36
C LEU A 70 36.88 8.24 -6.75
N GLY A 71 37.27 9.05 -5.76
CA GLY A 71 37.69 10.44 -5.98
C GLY A 71 36.53 11.40 -6.30
N TYR A 72 35.33 11.08 -5.82
CA TYR A 72 34.13 11.92 -5.93
C TYR A 72 33.95 12.85 -4.72
N GLN A 73 33.20 13.92 -4.93
CA GLN A 73 32.76 14.80 -3.84
C GLN A 73 31.60 14.15 -3.07
N ARG A 74 31.41 14.62 -1.84
CA ARG A 74 30.29 14.18 -0.99
C ARG A 74 28.96 14.48 -1.67
N GLY A 75 28.13 13.46 -1.87
CA GLY A 75 26.81 13.58 -2.49
C GLY A 75 26.77 13.30 -4.00
N ASP A 76 27.91 13.13 -4.67
CA ASP A 76 27.95 12.81 -6.11
C ASP A 76 27.22 11.49 -6.45
N LEU A 77 27.06 10.59 -5.47
CA LEU A 77 26.35 9.31 -5.62
C LEU A 77 24.90 9.33 -5.13
N ASP A 78 24.35 10.48 -4.75
CA ASP A 78 23.00 10.57 -4.17
C ASP A 78 21.91 9.98 -5.09
N ASP A 79 22.00 10.25 -6.39
CA ASP A 79 21.09 9.73 -7.41
C ASP A 79 21.21 8.21 -7.59
N SER A 80 22.41 7.65 -7.39
CA SER A 80 22.66 6.21 -7.47
C SER A 80 22.02 5.45 -6.29
N PHE A 81 21.80 6.15 -5.17
CA PHE A 81 21.15 5.64 -3.96
C PHE A 81 19.69 6.09 -3.80
N LEU A 82 19.16 6.95 -4.69
CA LEU A 82 17.83 7.54 -4.61
C LEU A 82 17.57 8.20 -3.23
N THR A 83 18.48 9.05 -2.77
CA THR A 83 18.41 9.67 -1.43
C THR A 83 17.15 10.49 -1.16
N MET A 84 16.44 10.90 -2.22
CA MET A 84 15.11 11.52 -2.18
C MET A 84 14.02 10.63 -1.55
N VAL A 85 14.21 9.31 -1.51
CA VAL A 85 13.33 8.36 -0.83
C VAL A 85 14.01 8.00 0.49
N PRO A 86 13.34 8.15 1.66
CA PRO A 86 14.00 7.93 2.95
C PRO A 86 14.58 6.51 3.08
N ARG A 87 15.67 6.36 3.83
CA ARG A 87 16.53 5.16 3.80
C ARG A 87 15.87 3.88 4.27
N ASP A 88 14.86 3.97 5.13
CA ASP A 88 14.13 2.82 5.67
C ASP A 88 13.11 2.25 4.68
N HIS A 89 12.91 2.96 3.56
CA HIS A 89 11.89 2.68 2.57
C HIS A 89 12.47 2.00 1.32
N LEU A 90 13.78 2.11 1.04
CA LEU A 90 14.38 1.48 -0.15
C LEU A 90 14.97 0.09 0.15
N HIS A 91 14.15 -0.95 -0.06
CA HIS A 91 14.62 -2.34 -0.05
C HIS A 91 14.38 -3.01 -1.40
N TYR A 92 15.46 -3.29 -2.13
CA TYR A 92 15.38 -4.26 -3.23
C TYR A 92 15.13 -5.64 -2.65
N THR A 93 13.89 -6.11 -2.76
CA THR A 93 13.40 -7.37 -2.18
C THR A 93 13.06 -8.42 -3.24
N GLY A 94 13.41 -8.16 -4.51
CA GLY A 94 13.09 -9.05 -5.64
C GLY A 94 14.24 -10.01 -5.98
N PRO A 95 13.96 -11.24 -6.44
CA PRO A 95 14.98 -12.22 -6.85
C PRO A 95 15.57 -11.97 -8.26
N GLN A 96 15.31 -10.80 -8.84
CA GLN A 96 15.67 -10.46 -10.23
C GLN A 96 16.00 -8.99 -10.32
N ILE A 97 16.88 -8.54 -11.22
CA ILE A 97 17.17 -7.13 -11.52
C ILE A 97 16.32 -6.66 -12.71
N TRP A 98 15.67 -5.50 -12.62
CA TRP A 98 14.84 -4.97 -13.71
C TRP A 98 15.67 -4.11 -14.67
N HIS A 99 15.63 -4.42 -15.96
CA HIS A 99 16.41 -3.74 -16.99
C HIS A 99 15.51 -3.09 -18.04
N CYS A 100 15.95 -1.96 -18.58
CA CYS A 100 15.47 -1.46 -19.86
C CYS A 100 16.36 -2.04 -20.98
N PRO A 101 15.79 -2.72 -22.00
CA PRO A 101 16.55 -3.30 -23.11
C PRO A 101 17.43 -2.28 -23.86
N SER A 102 16.96 -1.04 -24.01
CA SER A 102 17.73 0.02 -24.68
C SER A 102 18.85 0.58 -23.81
N CYS A 103 18.59 0.81 -22.51
CA CYS A 103 19.62 1.28 -21.56
C CYS A 103 20.81 0.32 -21.45
N ILE A 104 20.55 -0.97 -21.31
CA ILE A 104 21.61 -1.93 -21.03
C ILE A 104 22.56 -2.12 -22.22
N LYS A 105 22.06 -1.98 -23.46
CA LYS A 105 22.86 -2.03 -24.69
C LYS A 105 23.92 -0.94 -24.77
N ILE A 106 23.68 0.22 -24.16
CA ILE A 106 24.64 1.33 -24.08
C ILE A 106 25.46 1.29 -22.79
N GLY A 107 25.44 0.18 -22.06
CA GLY A 107 26.22 0.00 -20.83
C GLY A 107 25.72 0.81 -19.63
N TYR A 108 24.41 1.09 -19.60
CA TYR A 108 23.76 1.88 -18.55
C TYR A 108 22.61 1.12 -17.88
N HIS A 109 22.41 1.37 -16.59
CA HIS A 109 21.27 0.90 -15.81
C HIS A 109 20.93 1.98 -14.77
N SER A 110 19.63 2.23 -14.58
CA SER A 110 19.18 3.28 -13.67
C SER A 110 18.80 2.77 -12.28
N SER A 111 19.16 3.52 -11.24
CA SER A 111 18.74 3.29 -9.86
C SER A 111 17.22 3.26 -9.72
N ILE A 112 16.48 4.06 -10.49
CA ILE A 112 15.01 4.14 -10.41
C ILE A 112 14.30 2.83 -10.78
N PHE A 113 14.96 1.92 -11.51
CA PHE A 113 14.38 0.61 -11.86
C PHE A 113 14.22 -0.30 -10.63
N CYS A 114 14.73 0.11 -9.46
CA CYS A 114 14.42 -0.53 -8.20
C CYS A 114 12.99 -0.24 -7.70
N LEU A 115 12.37 0.86 -8.18
CA LEU A 115 11.02 1.26 -7.80
C LEU A 115 10.03 0.39 -8.57
N ARG A 116 9.39 -0.56 -7.89
CA ARG A 116 8.48 -1.54 -8.53
C ARG A 116 7.27 -0.92 -9.23
N LYS A 117 6.91 0.31 -8.86
CA LYS A 117 5.86 1.10 -9.52
C LYS A 117 6.26 1.59 -10.91
N ILE A 118 7.55 1.61 -11.24
CA ILE A 118 8.06 1.92 -12.58
C ILE A 118 8.12 0.62 -13.37
N GLN A 119 7.16 0.41 -14.28
CA GLN A 119 7.11 -0.79 -15.13
C GLN A 119 7.71 -0.59 -16.53
N SER A 120 7.91 0.67 -16.93
CA SER A 120 8.50 1.04 -18.20
C SER A 120 9.55 2.12 -17.99
N CYS A 121 10.56 2.13 -18.85
CA CYS A 121 11.63 3.11 -18.82
C CYS A 121 11.08 4.52 -19.06
N PRO A 122 11.29 5.50 -18.15
CA PRO A 122 10.67 6.82 -18.31
C PRO A 122 11.14 7.60 -19.54
N TRP A 123 12.34 7.32 -20.05
CA TRP A 123 12.94 8.03 -21.18
C TRP A 123 12.96 7.24 -22.49
N HIS A 124 12.95 5.90 -22.46
CA HIS A 124 12.82 5.09 -23.69
C HIS A 124 11.38 4.61 -23.94
N GLY A 125 10.54 4.53 -22.92
CA GLY A 125 9.20 3.94 -23.00
C GLY A 125 9.19 2.41 -23.00
N ASP A 126 10.35 1.75 -23.10
CA ASP A 126 10.44 0.29 -23.11
C ASP A 126 9.94 -0.33 -21.80
N LYS A 127 9.16 -1.41 -21.89
CA LYS A 127 8.79 -2.23 -20.73
C LYS A 127 10.05 -2.78 -20.05
N LEU A 128 10.11 -2.72 -18.73
CA LEU A 128 11.22 -3.28 -17.96
C LEU A 128 11.13 -4.81 -17.91
N VAL A 129 12.29 -5.47 -18.00
CA VAL A 129 12.43 -6.93 -18.01
C VAL A 129 13.28 -7.37 -16.82
N GLY A 130 12.77 -8.32 -16.03
CA GLY A 130 13.48 -8.88 -14.88
C GLY A 130 14.52 -9.93 -15.29
N CYS A 131 15.70 -9.89 -14.68
CA CYS A 131 16.77 -10.87 -14.89
C CYS A 131 17.25 -11.47 -13.56
N THR A 132 17.01 -12.76 -13.34
CA THR A 132 17.47 -13.50 -12.16
C THR A 132 18.98 -13.74 -12.17
N LYS A 133 19.57 -14.00 -13.35
CA LYS A 133 21.03 -14.24 -13.49
C LYS A 133 21.87 -13.03 -13.03
N CYS A 134 21.43 -11.81 -13.33
CA CYS A 134 22.10 -10.61 -12.83
C CYS A 134 22.04 -10.53 -11.30
N TYR A 135 20.88 -10.84 -10.71
CA TYR A 135 20.69 -10.85 -9.26
C TYR A 135 21.56 -11.91 -8.57
N GLU A 136 21.57 -13.13 -9.11
CA GLU A 136 22.39 -14.24 -8.63
C GLU A 136 23.88 -13.92 -8.70
N LEU A 137 24.35 -13.35 -9.81
CA LEU A 137 25.75 -12.93 -9.96
C LEU A 137 26.15 -11.96 -8.85
N LEU A 138 25.39 -10.88 -8.64
CA LEU A 138 25.66 -9.91 -7.57
C LEU A 138 25.65 -10.57 -6.18
N SER A 139 24.70 -11.49 -5.97
CA SER A 139 24.59 -12.24 -4.72
C SER A 139 25.77 -13.17 -4.47
N LEU A 140 26.59 -13.52 -5.48
CA LEU A 140 27.79 -14.33 -5.29
C LEU A 140 29.05 -13.49 -5.05
N LEU A 141 29.07 -12.22 -5.46
CA LEU A 141 30.27 -11.36 -5.39
C LEU A 141 30.76 -11.05 -3.97
N HIS A 142 29.93 -11.29 -2.95
CA HIS A 142 30.29 -11.06 -1.54
C HIS A 142 30.84 -12.30 -0.82
N LEU A 143 30.73 -13.49 -1.41
CA LEU A 143 31.07 -14.75 -0.75
C LEU A 143 32.59 -15.01 -0.77
N PRO A 144 33.18 -15.46 0.36
CA PRO A 144 34.58 -15.85 0.42
C PRO A 144 34.77 -17.21 -0.26
N SER A 145 35.27 -17.23 -1.50
CA SER A 145 35.73 -18.47 -2.13
C SER A 145 37.16 -18.34 -2.64
N GLN A 146 37.96 -19.41 -2.54
CA GLN A 146 39.32 -19.44 -3.10
C GLN A 146 39.34 -19.17 -4.62
N LYS A 147 38.20 -19.33 -5.32
CA LYS A 147 38.01 -19.04 -6.76
C LYS A 147 37.50 -17.62 -7.06
N SER A 148 37.23 -16.80 -6.03
CA SER A 148 36.60 -15.46 -6.14
C SER A 148 37.59 -14.29 -6.19
N ARG A 149 38.88 -14.54 -6.47
CA ARG A 149 39.92 -13.49 -6.45
C ARG A 149 39.75 -12.44 -7.56
N SER A 150 38.91 -12.69 -8.55
CA SER A 150 38.57 -11.77 -9.64
C SER A 150 37.10 -11.91 -10.04
N PHE A 151 36.54 -10.88 -10.69
CA PHE A 151 35.28 -10.99 -11.43
C PHE A 151 35.31 -12.26 -12.33
N PRO A 152 34.21 -13.01 -12.50
CA PRO A 152 34.24 -14.27 -13.23
C PRO A 152 34.88 -14.09 -14.61
N ALA A 153 35.96 -14.81 -14.87
CA ALA A 153 36.65 -14.75 -16.17
C ALA A 153 35.95 -15.61 -17.23
N GLU A 154 35.16 -16.61 -16.80
CA GLU A 154 34.37 -17.49 -17.66
C GLU A 154 33.09 -16.77 -18.14
N PRO A 155 32.95 -16.48 -19.45
CA PRO A 155 31.79 -15.78 -20.01
C PRO A 155 30.46 -16.48 -19.70
N GLU A 156 30.47 -17.80 -19.57
CA GLU A 156 29.30 -18.65 -19.29
C GLU A 156 28.68 -18.39 -17.91
N ARG A 157 29.45 -17.81 -16.97
CA ARG A 157 28.99 -17.42 -15.63
C ARG A 157 28.58 -15.96 -15.53
N ILE A 158 28.79 -15.18 -16.58
CA ILE A 158 28.40 -13.78 -16.66
C ILE A 158 27.05 -13.70 -17.37
N CYS A 159 26.10 -12.96 -16.81
CA CYS A 159 24.84 -12.70 -17.51
C CYS A 159 25.09 -11.93 -18.81
N GLU A 160 24.32 -12.21 -19.85
CA GLU A 160 24.37 -11.51 -21.15
C GLU A 160 24.22 -9.98 -21.04
N HIS A 161 23.57 -9.47 -19.99
CA HIS A 161 23.47 -8.05 -19.71
C HIS A 161 24.79 -7.41 -19.24
N ILE A 162 25.65 -8.19 -18.59
CA ILE A 162 26.92 -7.72 -18.00
C ILE A 162 28.11 -8.12 -18.88
N LEU A 163 27.97 -9.18 -19.69
CA LEU A 163 29.01 -9.66 -20.59
C LEU A 163 29.56 -8.55 -21.52
N PRO A 164 28.73 -7.69 -22.15
CA PRO A 164 29.22 -6.56 -22.94
C PRO A 164 30.13 -5.61 -22.15
N LEU A 165 29.82 -5.37 -20.87
CA LEU A 165 30.60 -4.50 -19.99
C LEU A 165 31.97 -5.10 -19.65
N ALA A 166 32.06 -6.44 -19.55
CA ALA A 166 33.29 -7.15 -19.25
C ALA A 166 34.23 -7.24 -20.47
N GLY A 167 33.68 -7.35 -21.69
CA GLY A 167 34.45 -7.49 -22.93
C GLY A 167 34.84 -6.17 -23.61
N ARG A 168 34.03 -5.12 -23.43
CA ARG A 168 34.30 -3.77 -23.94
C ARG A 168 33.83 -2.77 -22.88
N PHE A 169 34.72 -1.92 -22.42
CA PHE A 169 34.32 -0.88 -21.48
C PHE A 169 33.48 0.17 -22.22
N ILE A 170 32.15 0.08 -22.11
CA ILE A 170 31.22 1.01 -22.73
C ILE A 170 31.05 2.20 -21.79
N ILE A 171 31.62 3.34 -22.18
CA ILE A 171 31.35 4.63 -21.55
C ILE A 171 30.14 5.22 -22.27
N PRO A 172 29.02 5.49 -21.57
CA PRO A 172 27.89 6.13 -22.20
C PRO A 172 28.28 7.52 -22.72
N ASP A 173 27.83 7.87 -23.94
CA ASP A 173 28.02 9.21 -24.48
C ASP A 173 27.09 10.20 -23.78
N LEU A 174 27.60 10.84 -22.73
CA LEU A 174 26.85 11.80 -21.91
C LEU A 174 26.37 13.05 -22.68
N SER A 175 26.84 13.26 -23.91
CA SER A 175 26.33 14.33 -24.78
C SER A 175 25.01 13.97 -25.47
N ALA A 176 24.63 12.68 -25.46
CA ALA A 176 23.40 12.21 -26.09
C ALA A 176 22.17 12.89 -25.46
N PRO A 177 21.16 13.28 -26.28
CA PRO A 177 19.95 13.96 -25.80
C PRO A 177 19.20 13.21 -24.69
N ILE A 178 19.34 11.88 -24.65
CA ILE A 178 18.69 11.04 -23.65
C ILE A 178 19.07 11.42 -22.22
N PHE A 179 20.29 11.88 -21.98
CA PHE A 179 20.74 12.26 -20.64
C PHE A 179 20.09 13.57 -20.17
N GLN A 180 19.77 14.48 -21.09
CA GLN A 180 18.99 15.68 -20.77
C GLN A 180 17.55 15.30 -20.38
N VAL A 181 16.96 14.33 -21.09
CA VAL A 181 15.63 13.78 -20.75
C VAL A 181 15.65 13.14 -19.36
N MET A 182 16.67 12.34 -19.05
CA MET A 182 16.84 11.74 -17.72
C MET A 182 16.92 12.80 -16.62
N SER A 183 17.77 13.81 -16.78
CA SER A 183 17.93 14.88 -15.79
C SER A 183 16.65 15.71 -15.61
N SER A 184 15.92 16.01 -16.70
CA SER A 184 14.65 16.72 -16.61
C SER A 184 13.62 15.88 -15.84
N TRP A 185 13.48 14.61 -16.21
CA TRP A 185 12.53 13.71 -15.59
C TRP A 185 12.75 13.58 -14.08
N TYR A 186 14.01 13.49 -13.65
CA TYR A 186 14.33 13.40 -12.23
C TYR A 186 13.94 14.63 -11.45
N ARG A 187 14.23 15.82 -11.96
CA ARG A 187 13.83 17.06 -11.30
C ARG A 187 12.32 17.07 -11.14
N ASP A 188 11.59 16.73 -12.20
CA ASP A 188 10.12 16.67 -12.18
C ASP A 188 9.62 15.61 -11.16
N PHE A 189 10.28 14.44 -11.10
CA PHE A 189 9.97 13.38 -10.13
C PHE A 189 10.28 13.78 -8.68
N ALA A 190 11.42 14.41 -8.42
CA ALA A 190 11.84 14.87 -7.09
C ALA A 190 10.91 15.97 -6.57
N GLU A 191 10.58 16.94 -7.42
CA GLU A 191 9.62 18.01 -7.11
C GLU A 191 8.22 17.43 -6.83
N TRP A 192 7.77 16.50 -7.68
CA TRP A 192 6.50 15.81 -7.46
C TRP A 192 6.49 15.00 -6.16
N LEU A 193 7.57 14.28 -5.85
CA LEU A 193 7.66 13.46 -4.65
C LEU A 193 7.64 14.32 -3.38
N ALA A 194 8.40 15.41 -3.36
CA ALA A 194 8.39 16.38 -2.25
C ALA A 194 7.04 17.09 -2.10
N ALA A 195 6.37 17.44 -3.21
CA ALA A 195 5.02 17.99 -3.18
C ALA A 195 4.00 16.97 -2.66
N SER A 196 4.12 15.71 -3.09
CA SER A 196 3.27 14.60 -2.65
C SER A 196 3.44 14.35 -1.16
N GLU A 197 4.67 14.26 -0.66
CA GLU A 197 4.96 14.12 0.77
C GLU A 197 4.29 15.22 1.61
N LYS A 198 4.30 16.48 1.15
CA LYS A 198 3.61 17.58 1.85
C LYS A 198 2.09 17.38 1.92
N ILE A 199 1.49 16.71 0.92
CA ILE A 199 0.04 16.49 0.81
C ILE A 199 -0.41 15.23 1.56
N VAL A 200 0.33 14.12 1.40
CA VAL A 200 -0.05 12.78 1.88
C VAL A 200 0.87 12.20 2.95
N GLY A 201 1.93 12.90 3.33
CA GLY A 201 2.94 12.41 4.29
C GLY A 201 3.67 11.18 3.76
N GLY A 202 4.11 10.32 4.68
CA GLY A 202 4.86 9.10 4.35
C GLY A 202 4.07 8.03 3.58
N ASP A 203 2.77 8.21 3.33
CA ASP A 203 1.98 7.29 2.51
C ASP A 203 2.55 7.16 1.09
N ILE A 204 3.15 8.23 0.54
CA ILE A 204 3.71 8.21 -0.82
C ILE A 204 4.90 7.25 -0.95
N PHE A 205 5.79 7.23 0.05
CA PHE A 205 6.94 6.34 0.05
C PHE A 205 6.49 4.87 0.20
N ARG A 206 5.55 4.61 1.12
CA ARG A 206 4.93 3.28 1.27
C ARG A 206 4.26 2.79 -0.01
N TRP A 207 3.65 3.70 -0.77
CA TRP A 207 3.07 3.35 -2.07
C TRP A 207 4.15 3.01 -3.11
N ILE A 208 5.21 3.81 -3.20
CA ILE A 208 6.36 3.56 -4.11
C ILE A 208 6.98 2.18 -3.84
N GLU A 209 7.04 1.78 -2.58
CA GLU A 209 7.62 0.51 -2.14
C GLU A 209 6.73 -0.71 -2.34
N SER A 210 5.41 -0.51 -2.39
CA SER A 210 4.47 -1.61 -2.29
C SER A 210 4.78 -2.69 -3.33
N PRO A 211 5.11 -3.91 -2.90
CA PRO A 211 5.53 -4.98 -3.81
C PRO A 211 4.37 -5.57 -4.60
N GLU A 212 3.14 -5.26 -4.19
CA GLU A 212 1.91 -5.81 -4.73
C GLU A 212 1.39 -4.88 -5.83
N TYR A 213 1.31 -5.45 -7.03
CA TYR A 213 0.63 -4.87 -8.20
C TYR A 213 -0.74 -5.54 -8.34
N LYS A 214 -1.39 -5.82 -7.20
CA LYS A 214 -2.49 -6.79 -7.18
C LYS A 214 -3.84 -6.14 -7.43
N HIS A 215 -3.99 -4.83 -7.26
CA HIS A 215 -5.28 -4.18 -7.38
C HIS A 215 -5.19 -2.78 -8.01
N ASP A 216 -6.14 -2.41 -8.87
CA ASP A 216 -6.30 -1.04 -9.39
C ASP A 216 -6.44 -0.01 -8.25
N LEU A 217 -6.94 -0.48 -7.09
CA LEU A 217 -7.09 0.31 -5.86
C LEU A 217 -5.75 0.68 -5.19
N ASP A 218 -4.64 0.04 -5.56
CA ASP A 218 -3.31 0.40 -5.05
C ASP A 218 -2.88 1.80 -5.50
N ASP A 219 -3.54 2.36 -6.52
CA ASP A 219 -3.27 3.68 -7.08
C ASP A 219 -4.29 4.75 -6.63
N MET A 220 -5.07 4.46 -5.58
CA MET A 220 -5.95 5.46 -4.93
C MET A 220 -5.19 6.72 -4.49
N ILE A 221 -3.92 6.58 -4.08
CA ILE A 221 -3.07 7.72 -3.75
C ILE A 221 -2.75 8.58 -4.98
N LEU A 222 -2.48 7.97 -6.14
CA LEU A 222 -2.27 8.69 -7.39
C LEU A 222 -3.55 9.39 -7.81
N GLN A 223 -4.70 8.72 -7.74
CA GLN A 223 -5.99 9.33 -8.03
C GLN A 223 -6.31 10.51 -7.10
N TYR A 224 -5.93 10.43 -5.83
CA TYR A 224 -6.08 11.54 -4.90
C TYR A 224 -5.12 12.71 -5.22
N LEU A 225 -3.94 12.41 -5.74
CA LEU A 225 -2.91 13.38 -6.07
C LEU A 225 -3.10 14.02 -7.46
N GLU A 226 -3.83 13.38 -8.37
CA GLU A 226 -4.02 13.83 -9.76
C GLU A 226 -4.52 15.27 -9.85
N ASP A 227 -5.51 15.65 -9.03
CA ASP A 227 -6.05 17.01 -9.00
C ASP A 227 -5.18 18.03 -8.22
N LYS A 228 -4.08 17.58 -7.60
CA LYS A 228 -3.30 18.38 -6.63
C LYS A 228 -1.85 18.59 -7.06
N THR A 229 -1.32 17.72 -7.90
CA THR A 229 0.06 17.77 -8.37
C THR A 229 0.19 17.09 -9.72
N HIS A 230 1.19 17.51 -10.51
CA HIS A 230 1.47 16.89 -11.80
C HIS A 230 2.16 15.54 -11.60
N ILE A 231 1.47 14.44 -11.94
CA ILE A 231 2.03 13.09 -11.84
C ILE A 231 3.03 12.86 -13.00
N PRO A 232 4.31 12.60 -12.70
CA PRO A 232 5.31 12.36 -13.74
C PRO A 232 5.07 11.01 -14.41
N LYS A 233 5.30 10.95 -15.72
CA LYS A 233 5.31 9.67 -16.46
C LYS A 233 6.38 8.73 -15.88
N PRO A 234 6.25 7.39 -15.96
CA PRO A 234 5.15 6.65 -16.55
C PRO A 234 3.98 6.44 -15.59
N PHE A 235 3.98 7.05 -14.40
CA PHE A 235 2.87 6.90 -13.48
C PHE A 235 1.61 7.53 -14.08
N LYS A 236 0.47 6.86 -13.84
CA LYS A 236 -0.83 7.34 -14.29
C LYS A 236 -1.87 6.93 -13.26
N ALA A 237 -2.75 7.87 -12.88
CA ALA A 237 -3.95 7.53 -12.15
C ALA A 237 -4.93 6.82 -13.10
N CYS A 238 -5.35 5.62 -12.73
CA CYS A 238 -6.16 4.74 -13.59
C CYS A 238 -7.57 4.51 -13.06
N LEU A 239 -7.95 5.16 -11.95
CA LEU A 239 -9.26 4.94 -11.35
C LEU A 239 -10.32 5.80 -12.03
N SER A 240 -11.50 5.22 -12.22
CA SER A 240 -12.64 5.88 -12.88
C SER A 240 -13.38 6.87 -11.97
N PHE A 241 -13.01 6.95 -10.69
CA PHE A 241 -13.73 7.66 -9.65
C PHE A 241 -12.81 8.53 -8.79
N PRO A 242 -13.31 9.67 -8.27
CA PRO A 242 -12.54 10.53 -7.38
C PRO A 242 -12.30 9.88 -6.02
N VAL A 243 -11.10 10.11 -5.45
CA VAL A 243 -10.68 9.58 -4.16
C VAL A 243 -10.64 10.70 -3.10
N THR A 244 -11.03 10.37 -1.89
CA THR A 244 -10.88 11.20 -0.68
C THR A 244 -9.90 10.54 0.29
N ARG A 245 -9.13 11.37 1.00
CA ARG A 245 -8.21 10.95 2.06
C ARG A 245 -8.73 11.40 3.42
N LEU A 246 -8.79 10.48 4.38
CA LEU A 246 -8.94 10.78 5.80
C LEU A 246 -7.58 10.61 6.48
N SER A 247 -7.04 11.69 7.01
CA SER A 247 -5.82 11.66 7.82
C SER A 247 -6.09 10.91 9.13
N LEU A 248 -5.28 9.89 9.40
CA LEU A 248 -5.26 9.13 10.64
C LEU A 248 -3.97 9.49 11.39
N GLU A 249 -4.12 9.89 12.64
CA GLU A 249 -2.98 10.24 13.49
C GLU A 249 -2.45 9.00 14.21
N TYR A 250 -1.14 8.85 14.18
CA TYR A 250 -0.37 7.91 14.99
C TYR A 250 -0.23 8.49 16.40
N SER A 251 -1.34 8.52 17.11
CA SER A 251 -1.49 9.28 18.36
C SER A 251 -1.01 8.52 19.58
N PHE A 252 0.10 7.80 19.49
CA PHE A 252 0.66 7.18 20.69
C PHE A 252 1.39 8.21 21.57
N GLU A 253 2.08 9.20 20.98
CA GLU A 253 3.01 10.08 21.72
C GLU A 253 2.39 11.30 22.40
N ARG A 254 1.22 11.79 21.96
CA ARG A 254 0.72 13.12 22.43
C ARG A 254 -0.30 13.08 23.54
N GLU A 255 -1.08 12.01 23.66
CA GLU A 255 -2.13 11.94 24.67
C GLU A 255 -1.55 11.37 25.97
N GLY A 256 -0.79 12.22 26.70
CA GLY A 256 -0.37 11.92 28.07
C GLY A 256 1.12 11.96 28.39
N GLY A 257 2.00 12.39 27.46
CA GLY A 257 3.43 12.54 27.73
C GLY A 257 4.18 11.22 27.94
N VAL A 258 3.64 10.09 27.48
CA VAL A 258 4.33 8.80 27.53
C VAL A 258 5.41 8.78 26.43
N PRO A 259 6.70 8.62 26.77
CA PRO A 259 7.77 8.59 25.78
C PRO A 259 7.59 7.46 24.75
N ARG A 260 8.12 7.67 23.54
CA ARG A 260 8.18 6.70 22.44
C ARG A 260 8.42 5.29 22.96
N PHE A 261 7.47 4.40 22.68
CA PHE A 261 7.63 3.00 23.03
C PHE A 261 7.18 2.10 21.89
N TRP A 262 8.17 1.57 21.17
CA TRP A 262 7.98 0.61 20.10
C TRP A 262 8.66 -0.69 20.51
N SER A 263 7.86 -1.70 20.79
CA SER A 263 8.34 -3.07 20.96
C SER A 263 7.45 -4.00 20.13
N PRO A 264 8.03 -4.87 19.28
CA PRO A 264 7.27 -5.91 18.58
C PRO A 264 6.71 -6.97 19.54
N ASP A 265 7.15 -6.98 20.80
CA ASP A 265 6.64 -7.90 21.81
C ASP A 265 5.26 -7.47 22.35
N ALA A 266 4.29 -8.37 22.24
CA ALA A 266 2.92 -8.19 22.69
C ALA A 266 2.82 -7.92 24.20
N SER A 267 3.77 -8.43 25.01
CA SER A 267 3.80 -8.18 26.44
C SER A 267 4.13 -6.71 26.74
N THR A 268 5.03 -6.12 25.96
CA THR A 268 5.44 -4.74 26.11
C THR A 268 4.40 -3.75 25.57
N ARG A 269 3.65 -4.12 24.52
CA ARG A 269 2.49 -3.36 24.05
C ARG A 269 1.40 -3.24 25.12
N ARG A 270 1.15 -4.31 25.89
CA ARG A 270 0.19 -4.26 27.01
C ARG A 270 0.64 -3.28 28.11
N LEU A 271 1.93 -3.25 28.44
CA LEU A 271 2.48 -2.30 29.41
C LEU A 271 2.32 -0.85 28.94
N TYR A 272 2.51 -0.62 27.64
CA TYR A 272 2.26 0.68 27.04
C TYR A 272 0.79 1.09 27.09
N ASP A 273 -0.13 0.20 26.72
CA ASP A 273 -1.58 0.45 26.81
C ASP A 273 -1.98 0.81 28.25
N ILE A 274 -1.42 0.12 29.25
CA ILE A 274 -1.63 0.40 30.67
C ILE A 274 -1.17 1.83 31.02
N ARG A 275 0.01 2.25 30.54
CA ARG A 275 0.52 3.61 30.76
C ARG A 275 -0.34 4.67 30.08
N CYS A 276 -0.76 4.47 28.83
CA CYS A 276 -1.64 5.40 28.13
C CYS A 276 -3.03 5.51 28.77
N MET A 277 -3.60 4.39 29.23
CA MET A 277 -4.87 4.40 29.94
C MET A 277 -4.83 5.27 31.21
N GLY A 278 -3.67 5.34 31.88
CA GLY A 278 -3.45 6.18 33.05
C GLY A 278 -3.33 7.68 32.75
N ALA A 279 -3.06 8.06 31.49
CA ALA A 279 -2.82 9.45 31.11
C ALA A 279 -4.02 10.08 30.37
N VAL A 280 -4.55 9.41 29.34
CA VAL A 280 -5.74 9.86 28.60
C VAL A 280 -6.53 8.65 28.12
N SER A 281 -7.72 8.44 28.67
CA SER A 281 -8.60 7.35 28.28
C SER A 281 -10.03 7.81 28.06
N ILE A 282 -10.78 7.03 27.28
CA ILE A 282 -12.21 7.24 27.05
C ILE A 282 -13.02 6.11 27.70
N SER A 283 -14.02 6.51 28.48
CA SER A 283 -14.94 5.57 29.14
C SER A 283 -15.78 4.82 28.11
N LYS A 284 -16.20 3.60 28.42
CA LYS A 284 -17.10 2.80 27.58
C LYS A 284 -18.40 3.54 27.23
N ILE A 285 -18.95 4.32 28.16
CA ILE A 285 -20.15 5.13 27.93
C ILE A 285 -19.89 6.19 26.85
N ASP A 286 -18.77 6.89 26.92
CA ASP A 286 -18.41 7.92 25.95
C ASP A 286 -18.04 7.33 24.60
N GLN A 287 -17.38 6.16 24.56
CA GLN A 287 -17.19 5.40 23.32
C GLN A 287 -18.52 5.12 22.62
N ILE A 288 -19.53 4.65 23.37
CA ILE A 288 -20.89 4.41 22.84
C ILE A 288 -21.52 5.72 22.34
N ARG A 289 -21.37 6.83 23.08
CA ARG A 289 -21.88 8.16 22.66
C ARG A 289 -21.25 8.61 21.34
N CYS A 290 -19.93 8.43 21.17
CA CYS A 290 -19.21 8.75 19.95
C CYS A 290 -19.68 7.89 18.77
N ILE A 291 -19.85 6.58 18.95
CA ILE A 291 -20.37 5.69 17.89
C ILE A 291 -21.82 6.07 17.52
N LYS A 292 -22.67 6.38 18.49
CA LYS A 292 -24.02 6.90 18.25
C LYS A 292 -23.98 8.24 17.49
N SER A 293 -23.00 9.09 17.78
CA SER A 293 -22.80 10.35 17.05
C SER A 293 -22.43 10.09 15.59
N LEU A 294 -21.50 9.17 15.34
CA LEU A 294 -21.13 8.74 13.99
C LEU A 294 -22.32 8.16 13.23
N ARG A 295 -23.14 7.32 13.87
CA ARG A 295 -24.39 6.82 13.30
C ARG A 295 -25.32 7.95 12.89
N ARG A 296 -25.55 8.93 13.78
CA ARG A 296 -26.40 10.10 13.49
C ARG A 296 -25.83 10.93 12.34
N TYR A 297 -24.51 11.09 12.27
CA TYR A 297 -23.84 11.78 11.17
C TYR A 297 -24.11 11.07 9.83
N ILE A 298 -23.85 9.76 9.74
CA ILE A 298 -24.08 8.97 8.52
C ILE A 298 -25.56 9.07 8.11
N TRP A 299 -26.46 8.91 9.09
CA TRP A 299 -27.90 8.99 8.84
C TRP A 299 -28.32 10.35 8.29
N LYS A 300 -27.99 11.43 8.99
CA LYS A 300 -28.39 12.79 8.59
C LYS A 300 -27.82 13.15 7.22
N THR A 301 -26.56 12.82 6.97
CA THR A 301 -25.82 13.25 5.78
C THR A 301 -26.21 12.47 4.53
N TYR A 302 -26.40 11.15 4.66
CA TYR A 302 -26.55 10.25 3.51
C TYR A 302 -27.90 9.54 3.51
N ILE A 303 -28.35 8.98 4.63
CA ILE A 303 -29.51 8.06 4.63
C ILE A 303 -30.86 8.77 4.73
N SER A 304 -30.90 9.98 5.28
CA SER A 304 -32.14 10.74 5.49
C SER A 304 -32.95 10.94 4.20
N LYS A 305 -32.28 11.14 3.06
CA LYS A 305 -32.88 11.24 1.72
C LYS A 305 -33.42 9.91 1.21
N HIS A 306 -32.80 8.81 1.63
CA HIS A 306 -33.18 7.43 1.29
C HIS A 306 -34.04 6.77 2.38
N ARG A 307 -34.66 7.55 3.28
CA ARG A 307 -35.45 7.01 4.40
C ARG A 307 -36.55 6.03 3.97
N LYS A 308 -37.17 6.24 2.80
CA LYS A 308 -38.21 5.35 2.25
C LYS A 308 -37.60 4.02 1.86
N CYS A 309 -36.51 4.06 1.09
CA CYS A 309 -35.74 2.90 0.66
C CYS A 309 -35.22 2.09 1.87
N PHE A 310 -34.68 2.77 2.89
CA PHE A 310 -34.29 2.14 4.13
C PHE A 310 -35.48 1.47 4.82
N ARG A 311 -36.64 2.13 4.94
CA ARG A 311 -37.86 1.55 5.52
C ARG A 311 -38.38 0.34 4.73
N SER A 312 -38.38 0.41 3.39
CA SER A 312 -38.76 -0.70 2.53
C SER A 312 -37.85 -1.90 2.78
N PHE A 313 -36.53 -1.68 2.80
CA PHE A 313 -35.54 -2.72 3.04
C PHE A 313 -35.68 -3.40 4.41
N ILE A 314 -35.83 -2.63 5.49
CA ILE A 314 -35.92 -3.21 6.84
C ILE A 314 -37.21 -4.00 7.07
N ASN A 315 -38.25 -3.73 6.29
CA ASN A 315 -39.53 -4.43 6.36
C ASN A 315 -39.54 -5.70 5.51
N LEU A 316 -38.51 -5.94 4.69
CA LEU A 316 -38.38 -7.21 3.97
C LEU A 316 -38.17 -8.35 4.95
N THR A 317 -38.75 -9.50 4.64
CA THR A 317 -38.47 -10.77 5.34
C THR A 317 -37.03 -11.21 5.09
N LEU A 318 -36.50 -12.10 5.94
CA LEU A 318 -35.19 -12.73 5.73
C LEU A 318 -35.10 -13.35 4.32
N HIS A 319 -36.15 -14.06 3.90
CA HIS A 319 -36.22 -14.65 2.56
C HIS A 319 -36.12 -13.58 1.47
N GLN A 320 -36.93 -12.53 1.54
CA GLN A 320 -36.90 -11.42 0.58
C GLN A 320 -35.52 -10.75 0.48
N ARG A 321 -34.80 -10.57 1.60
CA ARG A 321 -33.45 -9.98 1.60
C ARG A 321 -32.39 -10.85 0.91
N MET A 322 -32.63 -12.15 0.78
CA MET A 322 -31.73 -13.01 0.01
C MET A 322 -31.85 -12.82 -1.51
N TYR A 323 -32.95 -12.23 -1.99
CA TYR A 323 -33.26 -12.06 -3.41
C TYR A 323 -33.35 -10.58 -3.83
N LEU A 324 -32.58 -9.71 -3.17
CA LEU A 324 -32.52 -8.30 -3.53
C LEU A 324 -32.10 -8.12 -4.98
N GLN A 325 -32.90 -7.40 -5.76
CA GLN A 325 -32.54 -7.00 -7.11
C GLN A 325 -31.55 -5.83 -7.02
N PRO A 326 -30.31 -5.97 -7.54
CA PRO A 326 -29.33 -4.89 -7.46
C PRO A 326 -29.84 -3.60 -8.10
N GLU A 327 -30.52 -3.69 -9.24
CA GLU A 327 -30.96 -2.58 -10.09
C GLU A 327 -31.91 -1.63 -9.34
N SER A 328 -32.74 -2.18 -8.47
CA SER A 328 -33.76 -1.43 -7.70
C SER A 328 -33.35 -1.16 -6.25
N SER A 329 -32.27 -1.79 -5.77
CA SER A 329 -31.82 -1.66 -4.40
C SER A 329 -31.07 -0.35 -4.14
N CYS A 330 -31.45 0.36 -3.07
CA CYS A 330 -30.70 1.53 -2.61
C CYS A 330 -29.41 1.13 -1.90
N PHE A 331 -28.28 1.28 -2.58
CA PHE A 331 -26.96 0.92 -2.04
C PHE A 331 -26.51 1.76 -0.85
N ALA A 332 -26.92 3.02 -0.76
CA ALA A 332 -26.66 3.83 0.43
C ALA A 332 -27.33 3.21 1.67
N SER A 333 -28.56 2.73 1.53
CA SER A 333 -29.31 2.08 2.62
C SER A 333 -28.71 0.73 2.99
N LEU A 334 -28.35 -0.08 1.99
CA LEU A 334 -27.67 -1.36 2.22
C LEU A 334 -26.33 -1.17 2.94
N ALA A 335 -25.47 -0.26 2.45
CA ALA A 335 -24.20 0.04 3.08
C ALA A 335 -24.35 0.49 4.54
N TYR A 336 -25.40 1.28 4.85
CA TYR A 336 -25.70 1.69 6.21
C TYR A 336 -26.13 0.53 7.10
N VAL A 337 -26.95 -0.41 6.60
CA VAL A 337 -27.32 -1.60 7.36
C VAL A 337 -26.11 -2.47 7.64
N CYS A 338 -25.28 -2.76 6.62
CA CYS A 338 -24.03 -3.51 6.79
C CYS A 338 -23.10 -2.84 7.82
N TRP A 339 -22.99 -1.51 7.75
CA TRP A 339 -22.23 -0.73 8.72
C TRP A 339 -22.82 -0.82 10.14
N LEU A 340 -24.15 -0.73 10.27
CA LEU A 340 -24.85 -0.75 11.56
C LEU A 340 -24.71 -2.10 12.25
N MET A 341 -24.89 -3.19 11.49
CA MET A 341 -24.67 -4.55 11.99
C MET A 341 -23.26 -4.73 12.53
N HIS A 342 -22.26 -4.27 11.77
CA HIS A 342 -20.87 -4.30 12.23
C HIS A 342 -20.62 -3.39 13.45
N ALA A 343 -21.20 -2.20 13.48
CA ALA A 343 -21.07 -1.26 14.60
C ALA A 343 -21.70 -1.80 15.89
N LEU A 344 -22.73 -2.65 15.77
CA LEU A 344 -23.45 -3.30 16.88
C LEU A 344 -22.99 -4.74 17.14
N THR A 345 -21.95 -5.23 16.44
CA THR A 345 -21.45 -6.61 16.59
C THR A 345 -22.56 -7.67 16.54
N THR A 346 -23.60 -7.41 15.75
CA THR A 346 -24.74 -8.30 15.60
C THR A 346 -24.75 -8.86 14.19
N ASN A 347 -25.14 -10.13 14.08
CA ASN A 347 -25.41 -10.77 12.80
C ASN A 347 -26.88 -10.67 12.39
N ASP A 348 -27.71 -10.08 13.25
CA ASP A 348 -29.15 -9.96 13.08
C ASP A 348 -29.52 -8.50 12.79
N VAL A 349 -30.16 -8.28 11.63
CA VAL A 349 -30.70 -6.98 11.22
C VAL A 349 -31.78 -6.48 12.18
N ALA A 350 -32.67 -7.34 12.68
CA ALA A 350 -33.72 -6.97 13.63
C ALA A 350 -33.11 -6.44 14.94
N LEU A 351 -32.05 -7.08 15.45
CA LEU A 351 -31.29 -6.58 16.60
C LEU A 351 -30.59 -5.26 16.28
N ALA A 352 -30.01 -5.13 15.09
CA ALA A 352 -29.33 -3.90 14.66
C ALA A 352 -30.28 -2.69 14.63
N LEU A 353 -31.57 -2.93 14.35
CA LEU A 353 -32.61 -1.93 14.27
C LEU A 353 -33.29 -1.61 15.62
N GLY A 354 -32.90 -2.30 16.70
CA GLY A 354 -33.38 -2.01 18.06
C GLY A 354 -34.57 -2.85 18.52
N ARG A 355 -34.87 -3.98 17.86
CA ARG A 355 -35.86 -4.96 18.35
C ARG A 355 -35.30 -5.91 19.43
N GLY A 356 -34.33 -5.45 20.22
CA GLY A 356 -33.65 -6.22 21.27
C GLY A 356 -32.51 -5.43 21.93
N GLN A 357 -31.90 -6.00 22.97
CA GLN A 357 -30.70 -5.42 23.60
C GLN A 357 -29.48 -5.66 22.70
N CYS A 358 -29.04 -4.62 22.01
CA CYS A 358 -27.81 -4.67 21.20
C CYS A 358 -26.71 -3.84 21.87
N THR A 359 -25.53 -4.42 22.05
CA THR A 359 -24.36 -3.70 22.56
C THR A 359 -23.56 -3.13 21.39
N TYR A 360 -23.21 -1.85 21.47
CA TYR A 360 -22.29 -1.27 20.49
C TYR A 360 -20.92 -1.93 20.65
N SER A 361 -20.29 -2.26 19.53
CA SER A 361 -18.92 -2.74 19.46
C SER A 361 -17.96 -1.64 19.93
N THR A 362 -17.59 -1.68 21.19
CA THR A 362 -16.53 -0.85 21.79
C THR A 362 -15.17 -1.51 21.58
N TYR A 363 -14.11 -0.71 21.68
CA TYR A 363 -12.76 -1.24 21.50
C TYR A 363 -12.32 -1.98 22.78
N GLY A 364 -12.12 -3.30 22.67
CA GLY A 364 -11.72 -4.17 23.77
C GLY A 364 -12.85 -4.51 24.75
N SER A 365 -12.58 -5.49 25.63
CA SER A 365 -13.47 -5.87 26.75
C SER A 365 -13.37 -4.92 27.96
N ARG A 366 -12.55 -3.87 27.86
CA ARG A 366 -12.18 -2.98 28.96
C ARG A 366 -13.15 -1.81 29.10
N ASP A 367 -13.31 -1.31 30.32
CA ASP A 367 -14.15 -0.13 30.61
C ASP A 367 -13.53 1.19 30.09
N HIS A 368 -12.22 1.18 29.84
CA HIS A 368 -11.44 2.29 29.33
C HIS A 368 -10.60 1.85 28.13
N CYS A 369 -10.42 2.76 27.17
CA CYS A 369 -9.57 2.59 26.00
C CYS A 369 -8.71 3.85 25.82
N PRO A 370 -7.43 3.75 25.39
CA PRO A 370 -6.66 4.92 24.98
C PRO A 370 -7.41 5.75 23.92
N LEU A 371 -7.55 7.05 24.13
CA LEU A 371 -8.38 7.91 23.27
C LEU A 371 -7.88 7.92 21.81
N ALA A 372 -6.57 7.94 21.60
CA ALA A 372 -5.88 7.74 20.34
C ALA A 372 -6.33 6.50 19.54
N GLU A 373 -6.32 5.33 20.18
CA GLU A 373 -6.76 4.08 19.57
C GLU A 373 -8.26 4.14 19.26
N PHE A 374 -9.06 4.73 20.15
CA PHE A 374 -10.48 4.92 19.93
C PHE A 374 -10.77 5.85 18.74
N LYS A 375 -10.05 6.98 18.59
CA LYS A 375 -10.15 7.88 17.42
C LYS A 375 -9.89 7.14 16.12
N ASN A 376 -8.81 6.34 16.08
CA ASN A 376 -8.49 5.50 14.93
C ASN A 376 -9.58 4.45 14.67
N SER A 377 -10.12 3.81 15.71
CA SER A 377 -11.25 2.89 15.59
C SER A 377 -12.50 3.57 15.00
N LEU A 378 -12.84 4.78 15.47
CA LEU A 378 -13.98 5.55 14.99
C LEU A 378 -13.82 5.96 13.52
N ASN A 379 -12.63 6.43 13.14
CA ASN A 379 -12.29 6.76 11.75
C ASN A 379 -12.35 5.53 10.85
N ASN A 380 -11.81 4.39 11.28
CA ASN A 380 -11.91 3.13 10.55
C ASN A 380 -13.37 2.69 10.35
N LYS A 381 -14.24 2.88 11.36
CA LYS A 381 -15.69 2.60 11.20
C LYS A 381 -16.31 3.51 10.15
N LEU A 382 -15.94 4.80 10.07
CA LEU A 382 -16.43 5.70 9.02
C LEU A 382 -15.93 5.30 7.63
N VAL A 383 -14.62 5.06 7.47
CA VAL A 383 -14.01 4.62 6.21
C VAL A 383 -14.68 3.33 5.71
N ARG A 384 -15.00 2.41 6.62
CA ARG A 384 -15.67 1.16 6.26
C ARG A 384 -17.08 1.35 5.73
N PHE A 385 -17.83 2.36 6.20
CA PHE A 385 -19.12 2.71 5.58
C PHE A 385 -18.92 3.10 4.12
N TYR A 386 -17.97 4.00 3.82
CA TYR A 386 -17.69 4.42 2.45
C TYR A 386 -17.13 3.30 1.59
N SER A 387 -16.29 2.42 2.16
CA SER A 387 -15.73 1.26 1.48
C SER A 387 -16.83 0.29 1.02
N VAL A 388 -17.77 -0.05 1.90
CA VAL A 388 -18.93 -0.90 1.55
C VAL A 388 -19.83 -0.21 0.53
N TRP A 389 -20.06 1.10 0.68
CA TRP A 389 -20.88 1.85 -0.26
C TRP A 389 -20.24 1.92 -1.65
N GLY A 390 -18.94 2.19 -1.74
CA GLY A 390 -18.18 2.14 -3.00
C GLY A 390 -18.17 0.76 -3.63
N ALA A 391 -17.99 -0.30 -2.83
CA ALA A 391 -18.05 -1.67 -3.31
C ALA A 391 -19.40 -2.02 -3.94
N LEU A 392 -20.49 -1.61 -3.31
CA LEU A 392 -21.83 -1.79 -3.86
C LEU A 392 -22.03 -0.96 -5.13
N LEU A 393 -21.61 0.30 -5.15
CA LEU A 393 -22.00 1.23 -6.21
C LEU A 393 -21.09 1.21 -7.44
N ILE A 394 -19.78 1.22 -7.23
CA ILE A 394 -18.80 1.22 -8.33
C ILE A 394 -18.51 -0.21 -8.76
N GLY A 395 -18.35 -1.12 -7.79
CA GLY A 395 -18.11 -2.53 -8.10
C GLY A 395 -19.16 -3.07 -9.06
N THR A 396 -20.44 -2.75 -8.85
CA THR A 396 -21.53 -3.17 -9.75
C THR A 396 -21.51 -2.52 -11.12
N ALA A 397 -21.05 -1.28 -11.23
CA ALA A 397 -20.95 -0.56 -12.49
C ALA A 397 -19.79 -1.08 -13.35
N GLU A 398 -18.67 -1.46 -12.73
CA GLU A 398 -17.45 -1.88 -13.43
C GLU A 398 -17.46 -3.37 -13.82
N SER A 399 -17.99 -4.27 -12.98
CA SER A 399 -17.97 -5.71 -13.25
C SER A 399 -19.23 -6.25 -13.94
N GLY A 400 -20.33 -5.50 -13.96
CA GLY A 400 -21.65 -6.00 -14.38
C GLY A 400 -22.25 -7.07 -13.44
N GLU A 401 -21.51 -7.54 -12.45
CA GLU A 401 -21.92 -8.55 -11.45
C GLU A 401 -21.64 -8.04 -10.03
N THR A 402 -22.65 -8.03 -9.16
CA THR A 402 -22.54 -7.48 -7.79
C THR A 402 -21.82 -8.42 -6.83
N VAL A 403 -20.52 -8.70 -7.01
CA VAL A 403 -19.75 -9.63 -6.16
C VAL A 403 -19.46 -9.09 -4.76
N VAL A 404 -20.48 -8.95 -3.90
CA VAL A 404 -20.28 -8.67 -2.47
C VAL A 404 -20.33 -9.96 -1.66
N LYS A 405 -19.14 -10.53 -1.39
CA LYS A 405 -18.98 -11.72 -0.52
C LYS A 405 -19.02 -11.30 0.95
N PHE A 406 -20.15 -11.51 1.62
CA PHE A 406 -20.19 -11.50 3.08
C PHE A 406 -19.76 -12.88 3.59
N HIS A 407 -18.51 -13.02 4.06
CA HIS A 407 -18.10 -14.20 4.84
C HIS A 407 -18.10 -13.82 6.33
N ASN A 408 -18.79 -14.61 7.15
CA ASN A 408 -18.77 -14.59 8.62
C ASN A 408 -19.01 -13.28 9.38
N MET A 409 -19.39 -12.16 8.77
CA MET A 409 -19.76 -10.88 9.40
C MET A 409 -18.75 -10.24 10.38
N LYS A 410 -17.71 -10.95 10.81
CA LYS A 410 -16.37 -10.42 10.85
C LYS A 410 -15.97 -10.28 9.39
N VAL A 411 -15.93 -9.04 8.89
CA VAL A 411 -15.14 -8.72 7.70
C VAL A 411 -13.70 -9.03 8.08
N GLU A 412 -13.30 -10.29 7.95
CA GLU A 412 -11.91 -10.63 7.81
C GLU A 412 -11.43 -9.98 6.52
N GLN A 413 -10.30 -9.32 6.63
CA GLN A 413 -9.72 -8.34 5.71
C GLN A 413 -9.32 -8.92 4.33
N THR A 414 -9.94 -10.00 3.88
CA THR A 414 -9.34 -10.92 2.90
C THR A 414 -10.21 -11.22 1.67
N LEU A 415 -11.37 -10.58 1.48
CA LEU A 415 -12.16 -10.77 0.26
C LEU A 415 -12.48 -9.44 -0.45
N ASN A 416 -11.53 -9.06 -1.32
CA ASN A 416 -11.59 -8.24 -2.55
C ASN A 416 -13.01 -7.74 -2.90
N TYR A 417 -13.37 -6.46 -2.86
CA TYR A 417 -12.63 -5.24 -3.16
C TYR A 417 -12.89 -4.21 -2.06
N SER A 418 -11.92 -3.92 -1.19
CA SER A 418 -12.05 -2.75 -0.31
C SER A 418 -11.88 -1.51 -1.18
N PHE A 419 -12.96 -0.79 -1.48
CA PHE A 419 -12.93 0.55 -2.10
C PHE A 419 -12.41 1.63 -1.13
N SER A 420 -11.44 1.20 -0.33
CA SER A 420 -10.64 1.98 0.57
C SER A 420 -9.28 1.29 0.72
N HIS A 421 -8.19 2.03 0.62
CA HIS A 421 -6.86 1.55 0.91
C HIS A 421 -6.28 2.29 2.12
N THR A 422 -5.49 1.60 2.93
CA THR A 422 -4.70 2.25 3.98
C THR A 422 -3.30 1.69 3.94
N TYR A 423 -2.30 2.54 3.74
CA TYR A 423 -0.90 2.15 3.71
C TYR A 423 -0.41 1.92 5.16
N LYS A 424 -0.94 0.86 5.79
CA LYS A 424 -0.83 0.53 7.22
C LYS A 424 0.37 -0.35 7.56
N LYS A 425 1.25 -0.70 6.61
CA LYS A 425 2.51 -1.40 6.93
C LYS A 425 3.41 -0.42 7.68
N ILE A 426 3.21 -0.38 9.00
CA ILE A 426 4.07 0.32 9.95
C ILE A 426 5.41 -0.43 9.92
N PRO A 427 6.52 0.24 9.60
CA PRO A 427 7.84 -0.35 9.76
C PRO A 427 8.02 -0.84 11.20
N LEU A 428 8.68 -1.99 11.40
CA LEU A 428 8.95 -2.55 12.73
C LEU A 428 9.69 -1.57 13.66
N ALA A 429 10.36 -0.56 13.10
CA ALA A 429 10.90 0.60 13.78
C ALA A 429 10.58 1.84 12.92
N PRO A 430 9.59 2.68 13.27
CA PRO A 430 9.37 3.94 12.56
C PRO A 430 10.60 4.84 12.77
N SER A 431 11.07 5.46 11.69
CA SER A 431 12.17 6.41 11.76
C SER A 431 11.74 7.65 12.59
N ILE A 432 12.70 8.40 13.14
CA ILE A 432 12.37 9.65 13.85
C ILE A 432 11.63 10.65 12.92
N ASP A 433 11.84 10.50 11.61
CA ASP A 433 11.33 11.35 10.55
C ASP A 433 10.05 10.80 9.88
N ASP A 434 9.56 9.61 10.27
CA ASP A 434 8.31 9.09 9.71
C ASP A 434 7.16 9.98 10.16
N SER A 435 6.48 10.61 9.20
CA SER A 435 5.34 11.46 9.50
C SER A 435 4.33 10.69 10.36
N GLU A 436 3.97 11.23 11.53
CA GLU A 436 3.00 10.67 12.48
C GLU A 436 1.57 10.52 11.89
N LYS A 437 1.39 10.72 10.58
CA LYS A 437 0.12 10.77 9.88
C LYS A 437 0.14 9.76 8.74
N TYR A 438 -0.81 8.85 8.74
CA TYR A 438 -1.09 7.96 7.61
C TYR A 438 -2.51 8.19 7.14
N GLY A 439 -2.79 7.93 5.86
CA GLY A 439 -4.08 8.19 5.24
C GLY A 439 -4.89 6.93 5.03
N ALA A 440 -6.19 7.01 5.30
CA ALA A 440 -7.15 6.11 4.67
C ALA A 440 -7.70 6.78 3.41
N TYR A 441 -7.50 6.13 2.27
CA TYR A 441 -7.99 6.54 0.96
C TYR A 441 -9.26 5.77 0.68
N PHE A 442 -10.30 6.41 0.14
CA PHE A 442 -11.56 5.77 -0.20
C PHE A 442 -12.29 6.60 -1.25
N VAL A 443 -13.29 6.02 -1.91
CA VAL A 443 -14.11 6.71 -2.91
C VAL A 443 -14.73 7.96 -2.29
N SER A 444 -14.71 9.07 -3.03
CA SER A 444 -15.27 10.34 -2.58
C SER A 444 -16.74 10.19 -2.12
N PRO A 445 -17.07 10.58 -0.88
CA PRO A 445 -18.45 10.52 -0.40
C PRO A 445 -19.43 11.39 -1.19
N SER A 446 -18.97 12.51 -1.78
CA SER A 446 -19.82 13.34 -2.63
C SER A 446 -20.20 12.61 -3.91
N HIS A 447 -19.25 11.89 -4.52
CA HIS A 447 -19.46 11.07 -5.70
C HIS A 447 -20.40 9.89 -5.42
N LEU A 448 -20.18 9.16 -4.32
CA LEU A 448 -21.08 8.08 -3.90
C LEU A 448 -22.52 8.56 -3.68
N LYS A 449 -22.66 9.74 -3.08
CA LYS A 449 -23.96 10.38 -2.86
C LYS A 449 -24.64 10.76 -4.16
N GLU A 450 -23.92 11.37 -5.10
CA GLU A 450 -24.43 11.75 -6.42
C GLU A 450 -24.93 10.53 -7.20
N LEU A 451 -24.06 9.52 -7.37
CA LEU A 451 -24.42 8.27 -8.04
C LEU A 451 -25.61 7.56 -7.37
N SER A 452 -25.67 7.57 -6.04
CA SER A 452 -26.81 7.00 -5.32
C SER A 452 -28.10 7.79 -5.54
N ASN A 453 -28.05 9.11 -5.65
CA ASN A 453 -29.25 9.90 -5.94
C ASN A 453 -29.74 9.65 -7.37
N LEU A 454 -28.82 9.57 -8.33
CA LEU A 454 -29.13 9.25 -9.73
C LEU A 454 -29.78 7.86 -9.85
N ARG A 455 -29.19 6.85 -9.21
CA ARG A 455 -29.70 5.47 -9.23
C ARG A 455 -31.01 5.30 -8.48
N CYS A 456 -31.08 5.84 -7.26
CA CYS A 456 -32.10 5.42 -6.30
C CYS A 456 -33.51 5.90 -6.66
N GLY A 457 -33.67 6.98 -7.44
CA GLY A 457 -34.96 7.50 -7.93
C GLY A 457 -36.05 7.83 -6.86
N CYS A 458 -35.84 7.45 -5.59
CA CYS A 458 -36.76 7.51 -4.46
C CYS A 458 -38.23 7.16 -4.77
N LYS A 459 -38.47 6.19 -5.67
CA LYS A 459 -39.79 5.62 -5.97
C LYS A 459 -40.04 4.23 -5.35
N SER A 460 -39.04 3.61 -4.73
CA SER A 460 -39.10 2.17 -4.43
C SER A 460 -40.05 1.79 -3.29
N GLY A 461 -41.18 1.19 -3.66
CA GLY A 461 -41.99 0.36 -2.77
C GLY A 461 -41.26 -0.95 -2.45
N ALA A 462 -41.75 -1.71 -1.46
CA ALA A 462 -41.19 -3.03 -1.16
C ALA A 462 -41.22 -3.97 -2.39
N ALA A 463 -42.21 -3.78 -3.27
CA ALA A 463 -42.39 -4.53 -4.50
C ALA A 463 -41.25 -4.37 -5.53
N ASP A 464 -40.49 -3.28 -5.44
CA ASP A 464 -39.41 -3.01 -6.40
C ASP A 464 -38.11 -3.70 -5.98
N TYR A 465 -37.92 -3.98 -4.69
CA TYR A 465 -36.67 -4.52 -4.14
C TYR A 465 -36.43 -6.01 -4.42
N VAL A 466 -37.51 -6.75 -4.65
CA VAL A 466 -37.50 -8.21 -4.79
C VAL A 466 -38.30 -8.60 -6.03
N PRO A 467 -38.03 -9.78 -6.62
CA PRO A 467 -38.86 -10.31 -7.70
C PRO A 467 -40.34 -10.30 -7.33
N GLN A 468 -41.22 -10.01 -8.31
CA GLN A 468 -42.67 -9.89 -8.09
C GLN A 468 -43.28 -11.10 -7.37
N HIS A 469 -42.79 -12.31 -7.66
CA HIS A 469 -43.27 -13.55 -7.04
C HIS A 469 -42.95 -13.69 -5.53
N LEU A 470 -42.09 -12.83 -4.98
CA LEU A 470 -41.73 -12.79 -3.56
C LEU A 470 -42.34 -11.62 -2.80
N VAL A 471 -43.07 -10.72 -3.46
CA VAL A 471 -43.61 -9.51 -2.83
C VAL A 471 -44.68 -9.85 -1.78
N GLU A 472 -45.50 -10.85 -2.07
CA GLU A 472 -46.55 -11.35 -1.18
C GLU A 472 -46.05 -12.44 -0.22
N ASP A 473 -44.77 -12.81 -0.30
CA ASP A 473 -44.18 -13.82 0.58
C ASP A 473 -43.91 -13.23 1.97
N THR A 474 -44.93 -13.28 2.82
CA THR A 474 -44.88 -12.83 4.22
C THR A 474 -44.38 -13.92 5.17
N VAL A 475 -44.09 -15.13 4.68
CA VAL A 475 -43.73 -16.26 5.53
C VAL A 475 -42.22 -16.30 5.76
N GLU A 476 -41.78 -16.22 7.01
CA GLU A 476 -40.38 -16.49 7.37
C GLU A 476 -40.08 -17.97 7.15
N ARG A 477 -39.54 -18.32 5.99
CA ARG A 477 -39.09 -19.68 5.68
C ARG A 477 -37.61 -19.82 5.92
N PHE A 478 -37.24 -20.75 6.79
CA PHE A 478 -35.86 -21.16 6.98
C PHE A 478 -35.54 -22.22 5.93
N TYR A 479 -34.82 -21.85 4.87
CA TYR A 479 -34.36 -22.81 3.87
C TYR A 479 -32.99 -23.35 4.27
N PRO A 480 -32.85 -24.67 4.54
CA PRO A 480 -31.56 -25.27 4.83
C PRO A 480 -30.66 -25.36 3.60
N ASP A 481 -31.24 -25.23 2.40
CA ASP A 481 -30.61 -25.58 1.13
C ASP A 481 -31.08 -24.70 -0.05
N ALA A 482 -31.22 -23.38 0.16
CA ALA A 482 -31.52 -22.46 -0.93
C ALA A 482 -30.28 -22.27 -1.82
N THR A 483 -30.27 -22.91 -2.97
CA THR A 483 -29.24 -22.79 -4.02
C THR A 483 -29.16 -21.39 -4.66
N SER A 484 -30.02 -20.46 -4.25
CA SER A 484 -30.01 -19.02 -4.51
C SER A 484 -29.76 -18.22 -3.22
N VAL A 485 -28.58 -18.43 -2.66
CA VAL A 485 -27.88 -17.47 -1.80
C VAL A 485 -27.26 -16.41 -2.72
N LEU A 486 -26.97 -15.20 -2.26
CA LEU A 486 -25.93 -14.33 -2.85
C LEU A 486 -24.63 -15.16 -3.00
N LYS A 487 -24.52 -15.87 -4.11
CA LYS A 487 -23.46 -16.83 -4.43
C LYS A 487 -22.41 -16.05 -5.19
N PHE A 488 -21.23 -15.94 -4.60
CA PHE A 488 -20.04 -15.61 -5.36
C PHE A 488 -19.04 -16.74 -5.24
N ILE A 489 -18.81 -17.39 -6.37
CA ILE A 489 -17.84 -18.47 -6.53
C ILE A 489 -16.42 -17.87 -6.37
N ASP A 490 -15.57 -18.55 -5.62
CA ASP A 490 -14.11 -18.42 -5.68
C ASP A 490 -13.61 -19.64 -6.47
N PRO A 491 -12.93 -19.47 -7.62
CA PRO A 491 -12.45 -20.62 -8.38
C PRO A 491 -11.26 -21.38 -7.75
N GLN A 492 -10.66 -20.98 -6.60
CA GLN A 492 -9.35 -21.56 -6.25
C GLN A 492 -9.07 -22.04 -4.82
N LYS A 493 -9.94 -21.91 -3.80
CA LYS A 493 -9.59 -22.43 -2.46
C LYS A 493 -10.74 -23.12 -1.73
N SER A 494 -11.00 -24.37 -2.12
CA SER A 494 -11.85 -25.30 -1.38
C SER A 494 -11.09 -26.04 -0.26
N LYS A 495 -11.03 -25.49 0.95
CA LYS A 495 -11.04 -26.27 2.21
C LYS A 495 -11.82 -25.49 3.27
N ILE A 496 -12.91 -26.09 3.71
CA ILE A 496 -14.14 -25.46 4.18
C ILE A 496 -14.25 -25.52 5.71
N VAL A 497 -14.57 -24.39 6.35
CA VAL A 497 -15.50 -24.33 7.49
C VAL A 497 -16.60 -23.34 7.10
N LYS A 498 -17.79 -23.86 6.81
CA LYS A 498 -18.97 -23.12 6.38
C LYS A 498 -19.66 -22.56 7.62
N SER A 499 -19.71 -21.24 7.75
CA SER A 499 -20.70 -20.57 8.61
C SER A 499 -21.52 -19.62 7.76
N TYR A 500 -22.82 -19.85 7.76
CA TYR A 500 -23.81 -19.12 6.96
C TYR A 500 -24.18 -17.82 7.68
N ILE A 501 -24.37 -16.74 6.92
CA ILE A 501 -25.05 -15.54 7.40
C ILE A 501 -26.46 -15.58 6.85
N TYR A 502 -27.43 -15.67 7.75
CA TYR A 502 -28.83 -15.35 7.49
C TYR A 502 -28.98 -13.83 7.63
N LEU A 503 -29.65 -13.19 6.66
CA LEU A 503 -29.72 -11.72 6.51
C LEU A 503 -31.06 -11.13 6.97
#